data_AF-A0A5K1AA45-F1
#
_entry.id   AF-A0A5K1AA45-F1
#
_cell.length_a   1.000
_cell.length_b   1.000
_cell.length_c   1.000
_cell.angle_alpha   90.00
_cell.angle_beta   90.00
_cell.angle_gamma   90.00
#
_symmetry.space_group_name_H-M   'P 1'
#
loop_
_entity.id
_entity.type
_entity.pdbx_description
1 polymer ?
#
loop_
_entity_poly.entity_id
_entity_poly.type
_entity_poly.pdbx_seq_one_letter_code
_entity_poly.pdbx_strand_id
1 'polypeptide(L)' 'VTITPEVVSRSVNRAIMADLVKLYRESDLGMRLPAYDGRKSLYTAGVLPFTSKEFIVKLVDEEDGVHGP' A
#
# COMPACT_ATOMS: atom_id res chain seq x y z
N VAL A 1 3.43 -1.03 10.30
CA VAL A 1 2.82 -1.82 9.20
C VAL A 1 3.26 -3.26 9.30
N THR A 2 2.31 -4.19 9.14
CA THR A 2 2.54 -5.63 9.02
C THR A 2 1.81 -6.12 7.78
N ILE A 3 2.46 -6.96 6.98
CA ILE A 3 1.88 -7.58 5.77
C ILE A 3 1.86 -9.08 6.00
N THR A 4 0.70 -9.70 5.76
CA THR A 4 0.48 -11.15 5.94
C THR A 4 -0.16 -11.71 4.67
N PRO A 5 0.42 -12.76 4.05
CA PRO A 5 1.69 -13.42 4.42
C PRO A 5 2.89 -12.48 4.32
N GLU A 6 3.98 -12.80 5.04
CA GLU A 6 5.18 -11.97 5.00
C GLU A 6 5.77 -11.96 3.58
N VAL A 7 6.08 -10.76 3.10
CA VAL A 7 6.69 -10.54 1.79
C VAL A 7 8.06 -9.89 1.97
N VAL A 8 9.10 -10.60 1.52
CA VAL A 8 10.50 -10.15 1.63
C VAL A 8 10.83 -9.03 0.62
N SER A 9 10.14 -9.03 -0.53
CA SER A 9 10.41 -8.10 -1.62
C SER A 9 9.89 -6.69 -1.31
N ARG A 10 10.81 -5.71 -1.25
CA ARG A 10 10.45 -4.29 -1.06
C ARG A 10 9.64 -3.73 -2.23
N SER A 11 9.86 -4.20 -3.46
CA SER A 11 9.07 -3.75 -4.62
C SER A 11 7.63 -4.22 -4.50
N VAL A 12 7.42 -5.50 -4.16
CA VAL A 12 6.08 -6.07 -3.95
C VAL A 12 5.39 -5.37 -2.77
N ASN A 13 6.09 -5.10 -1.67
CA ASN A 13 5.52 -4.34 -0.55
C ASN A 13 5.05 -2.94 -0.95
N ARG A 14 5.80 -2.25 -1.83
CA ARG A 14 5.38 -0.94 -2.36
C ARG A 14 4.18 -1.06 -3.28
N ALA A 15 4.11 -2.10 -4.12
CA ALA A 15 2.95 -2.37 -4.97
C ALA A 15 1.69 -2.63 -4.13
N ILE A 16 1.78 -3.48 -3.09
CA ILE A 16 0.69 -3.72 -2.13
C ILE A 16 0.18 -2.41 -1.54
N MET A 17 1.08 -1.51 -1.12
CA MET A 17 0.68 -0.22 -0.55
C MET A 17 0.09 0.74 -1.58
N ALA A 18 0.56 0.72 -2.83
CA ALA A 18 -0.04 1.49 -3.91
C ALA A 18 -1.49 1.06 -4.15
N ASP A 19 -1.74 -0.25 -4.21
CA ASP A 19 -3.09 -0.81 -4.36
C ASP A 19 -3.97 -0.52 -3.13
N LEU A 20 -3.44 -0.62 -1.92
CA LEU A 20 -4.14 -0.22 -0.70
C LEU A 20 -4.62 1.23 -0.79
N VAL A 21 -3.74 2.15 -1.18
CA VAL A 21 -4.11 3.56 -1.34
C VAL A 21 -5.14 3.73 -2.44
N LYS A 22 -4.97 3.08 -3.59
CA LYS A 22 -5.93 3.14 -4.70
C LYS A 22 -7.34 2.67 -4.28
N LEU A 23 -7.43 1.58 -3.51
CA LEU A 23 -8.71 0.99 -3.10
C LEU A 23 -9.38 1.75 -1.95
N TYR A 24 -8.61 2.28 -1.00
CA TYR A 24 -9.14 2.73 0.29
C TYR A 24 -8.92 4.21 0.59
N ARG A 25 -8.36 4.99 -0.35
CA ARG A 25 -8.08 6.43 -0.14
C ARG A 25 -9.33 7.21 0.24
N GLU A 26 -10.41 7.01 -0.49
CA GLU A 26 -11.65 7.79 -0.32
C GLU A 26 -12.48 7.30 0.86
N SER A 27 -12.49 6.00 1.11
CA SER A 27 -13.29 5.37 2.17
C SER A 27 -12.65 5.47 3.54
N ASP A 28 -11.39 5.03 3.67
CA ASP A 28 -10.80 4.70 4.97
C ASP A 28 -9.57 5.52 5.31
N LEU A 29 -8.76 5.91 4.31
CA LEU A 29 -7.59 6.76 4.56
C LEU A 29 -7.97 8.24 4.73
N GLY A 30 -9.24 8.59 4.53
CA GLY A 30 -9.75 9.96 4.62
C GLY A 30 -8.98 10.90 3.69
N MET A 31 -8.87 10.52 2.42
CA MET A 31 -8.21 11.25 1.33
C MET A 31 -6.69 11.41 1.45
N ARG A 32 -6.06 10.86 2.49
CA ARG A 32 -4.61 10.95 2.72
C ARG A 32 -3.83 10.14 1.68
N LEU A 33 -2.62 10.61 1.38
CA LEU A 33 -1.64 9.94 0.54
C LEU A 33 -0.44 9.54 1.42
N PRO A 34 -0.42 8.31 1.96
CA PRO A 34 0.66 7.86 2.81
C PRO A 34 1.98 7.66 2.05
N ALA A 35 3.10 7.98 2.70
CA ALA A 35 4.44 7.61 2.28
C ALA A 35 4.86 6.31 3.00
N TYR A 36 5.27 5.31 2.22
CA TYR A 36 5.68 4.00 2.73
C TYR A 36 7.16 3.71 2.42
N ASP A 37 7.91 3.21 3.40
CA ASP A 37 9.35 2.94 3.28
C ASP A 37 9.70 1.64 2.52
N GLY A 38 8.68 0.84 2.18
CA GLY A 38 8.83 -0.50 1.60
C GLY A 38 9.02 -1.61 2.63
N ARG A 39 8.90 -1.31 3.94
CA ARG A 39 9.10 -2.25 5.05
C ARG A 39 8.04 -2.08 6.14
N LYS A 40 8.28 -1.30 7.20
CA LYS A 40 7.43 -1.28 8.40
C LYS A 40 6.75 0.06 8.64
N SER A 41 7.19 1.13 7.99
CA SER A 41 6.84 2.49 8.38
C SER A 41 5.98 3.15 7.31
N LEU A 42 4.83 3.66 7.74
CA LEU A 42 3.86 4.38 6.92
C LEU A 42 3.61 5.74 7.57
N TYR A 43 3.77 6.81 6.79
CA TYR A 43 3.67 8.18 7.28
C TYR A 43 2.60 8.92 6.50
N THR A 44 1.82 9.76 7.16
CA THR A 44 0.76 10.55 6.54
C THR A 44 0.86 12.01 6.94
N ALA A 45 0.45 12.91 6.04
CA ALA A 45 0.22 14.31 6.38
C ALA A 45 -1.07 14.43 7.21
N GLY A 46 -0.96 14.20 8.52
CA GLY A 46 -2.06 14.21 9.48
C GLY A 46 -2.49 12.81 9.95
N VAL A 47 -3.18 12.76 11.09
CA VAL A 47 -3.64 11.51 11.73
C VAL A 47 -4.63 10.77 10.85
N LEU A 48 -4.53 9.45 10.68
CA LEU A 48 -5.55 8.65 10.00
C LEU A 48 -6.87 8.68 10.78
N PRO A 49 -8.03 8.44 10.15
CA PRO A 49 -9.33 8.43 10.83
C PRO A 49 -9.56 7.09 11.58
N PHE A 50 -8.47 6.43 11.97
CA PHE A 50 -8.44 5.18 12.72
C PHE A 50 -7.07 5.06 13.44
N THR A 51 -7.06 4.36 14.57
CA THR A 51 -5.81 4.01 15.28
C THR A 51 -5.16 2.75 14.69
N SER A 52 -5.98 1.77 14.31
CA SER A 52 -5.56 0.52 13.69
C SER A 52 -6.65 -0.01 12.75
N LYS A 53 -6.26 -0.57 11.62
CA LYS A 53 -7.19 -1.18 10.66
C LYS A 53 -6.47 -2.25 9.82
N GLU A 54 -7.20 -3.31 9.50
CA GLU A 54 -6.75 -4.35 8.57
C GLU A 54 -7.39 -4.13 7.20
N PHE A 55 -6.61 -4.41 6.15
CA PHE A 55 -7.03 -4.24 4.76
C PHE A 55 -6.69 -5.51 3.99
N ILE A 56 -7.56 -5.88 3.05
CA ILE A 56 -7.33 -7.00 2.14
C ILE A 56 -7.00 -6.43 0.77
N VAL A 57 -5.76 -6.62 0.33
CA VAL A 57 -5.30 -6.20 -0.99
C VAL A 57 -5.15 -7.43 -1.86
N LYS A 58 -5.72 -7.41 -3.07
CA LYS A 58 -5.50 -8.44 -4.08
C LYS A 58 -4.48 -7.92 -5.07
N LEU A 59 -3.31 -8.55 -5.11
CA LEU A 59 -2.34 -8.32 -6.17
C LEU A 59 -2.85 -9.01 -7.43
N VAL A 60 -3.02 -8.24 -8.49
CA VAL A 60 -3.23 -8.78 -9.83
C VAL A 60 -1.90 -8.63 -10.55
N ASP A 61 -1.35 -9.72 -11.06
CA ASP A 61 -0.22 -9.63 -11.97
C ASP A 61 -0.73 -8.96 -13.26
N GLU A 62 -0.47 -7.66 -13.42
CA GLU A 62 -0.44 -7.08 -14.75
C GLU A 62 0.77 -7.69 -15.45
N GLU A 63 0.54 -8.62 -16.39
CA GLU A 63 1.59 -9.14 -17.27
C GLU A 63 2.44 -7.97 -17.77
N ASP A 64 3.75 -8.11 -17.57
CA ASP A 64 4.79 -7.12 -17.86
C ASP A 64 4.43 -6.18 -19.02
N GLY A 65 4.09 -4.95 -18.68
CA GLY A 65 4.22 -3.82 -19.59
C GLY A 65 5.70 -3.62 -19.91
N VAL A 66 6.20 -4.43 -20.86
CA VAL A 66 7.45 -4.17 -21.56
C VAL A 66 7.35 -2.76 -22.15
N HIS A 67 8.10 -1.82 -21.59
CA HIS A 67 8.44 -0.58 -22.26
C HIS A 67 9.95 -0.34 -22.13
N GLY A 68 10.64 -0.56 -23.26
CA GLY A 68 12.01 -0.12 -23.54
C GLY A 68 12.12 1.42 -23.67
N PRO A 69 13.20 1.98 -24.24
CA PRO A 69 14.11 1.41 -25.24
C PRO A 69 15.40 0.77 -24.69
#